data_AF-M0ZPD4-F1
#
_entry.id   AF-M0ZPD4-F1
#
_cell.length_a   1.000
_cell.length_b   1.000
_cell.length_c   1.000
_cell.angle_alpha   90.00
_cell.angle_beta   90.00
_cell.angle_gamma   90.00
#
_symmetry.space_group_name_H-M   'P 1'
#
loop_
_entity.id
_entity.type
_entity.pdbx_description
1 polymer ?
#
loop_
_entity_poly.entity_id
_entity_poly.type
_entity_poly.pdbx_seq_one_letter_code
_entity_poly.pdbx_strand_id
1 'polypeptide(L)'
;MEEWWGKTHALLIEGGVTYNGIQNSVAKARIAFRDGVTELLELLEEKGVPVLIFSAGLADIIEEVLKQKVHRSFKNVRVVSNRMVFDENGHLQSFKGKTIHVLNKNEHALDMAAPLHDHFDDVNGLSDEKSALKKRTNVLLLGDHIGDLGMSVGLDYETRISVGFLNDRVEDSLESYRKAFDILYLNDSSMHGVLKLATHLCSTESD
;
A
#
# COMPACT_ATOMS: atom_id res chain seq x y z
N MET A 1 3.30 -19.64 -1.99
CA MET A 1 3.04 -18.23 -2.33
C MET A 1 3.61 -17.86 -3.69
N GLU A 2 4.91 -18.06 -3.91
CA GLU A 2 5.55 -17.85 -5.23
C GLU A 2 4.85 -18.62 -6.37
N GLU A 3 4.59 -19.92 -6.18
CA GLU A 3 3.87 -20.71 -7.19
C GLU A 3 2.46 -20.15 -7.49
N TRP A 4 1.73 -19.74 -6.45
CA TRP A 4 0.37 -19.22 -6.60
C TRP A 4 0.36 -17.89 -7.37
N TRP A 5 1.25 -16.97 -7.02
CA TRP A 5 1.37 -15.70 -7.74
C TRP A 5 1.91 -15.90 -9.15
N GLY A 6 2.91 -16.77 -9.35
CA GLY A 6 3.44 -17.10 -10.67
C GLY A 6 2.35 -17.66 -11.60
N LYS A 7 1.53 -18.60 -11.11
CA LYS A 7 0.40 -19.14 -11.86
C LYS A 7 -0.68 -18.10 -12.13
N THR A 8 -1.03 -17.28 -11.12
CA THR A 8 -2.02 -16.20 -11.28
C THR A 8 -1.57 -15.19 -12.34
N HIS A 9 -0.31 -14.73 -12.27
CA HIS A 9 0.26 -13.81 -13.26
C HIS A 9 0.26 -14.41 -14.67
N ALA A 10 0.66 -15.68 -14.81
CA ALA A 10 0.63 -16.38 -16.10
C ALA A 10 -0.79 -16.44 -16.69
N LEU A 11 -1.80 -16.73 -15.86
CA LEU A 11 -3.20 -16.76 -16.30
C LEU A 11 -3.73 -15.37 -16.69
N LEU A 12 -3.29 -14.30 -16.04
CA LEU A 12 -3.68 -12.93 -16.43
C LEU A 12 -3.10 -12.56 -17.80
N ILE A 13 -1.86 -12.97 -18.08
CA ILE A 13 -1.20 -12.79 -19.38
C ILE A 13 -1.90 -13.62 -20.45
N GLU A 14 -2.08 -14.93 -20.21
CA GLU A 14 -2.77 -15.85 -21.12
C GLU A 14 -4.21 -15.41 -21.41
N GLY A 15 -4.90 -14.88 -20.39
CA GLY A 15 -6.25 -14.36 -20.50
C GLY A 15 -6.37 -13.04 -21.28
N GLY A 16 -5.26 -12.46 -21.74
CA GLY A 16 -5.26 -11.26 -22.57
C GLY A 16 -5.78 -10.02 -21.84
N VAL A 17 -5.47 -9.86 -20.54
CA VAL A 17 -5.84 -8.67 -19.77
C VAL A 17 -5.33 -7.42 -20.48
N THR A 18 -6.19 -6.43 -20.65
CA THR A 18 -5.83 -5.13 -21.22
C THR A 18 -5.97 -4.02 -20.19
N TYR A 19 -5.20 -2.94 -20.37
CA TYR A 19 -5.29 -1.77 -19.51
C TYR A 19 -6.72 -1.20 -19.48
N ASN A 20 -7.35 -1.02 -20.65
CA ASN A 20 -8.75 -0.60 -20.75
C ASN A 20 -9.72 -1.60 -20.06
N GLY A 21 -9.41 -2.90 -20.14
CA GLY A 21 -10.15 -3.95 -19.41
C GLY A 21 -10.12 -3.73 -17.90
N ILE A 22 -8.97 -3.35 -17.34
CA ILE A 22 -8.83 -3.00 -15.92
C ILE A 22 -9.70 -1.79 -15.58
N GLN A 23 -9.60 -0.70 -16.36
CA GLN A 23 -10.37 0.52 -16.11
C GLN A 23 -11.87 0.27 -16.08
N ASN A 24 -12.38 -0.49 -17.06
CA ASN A 24 -13.79 -0.86 -17.13
C ASN A 24 -14.20 -1.80 -15.99
N SER A 25 -13.32 -2.70 -15.57
CA SER A 25 -13.58 -3.62 -14.47
C SER A 25 -13.67 -2.86 -13.15
N VAL A 26 -12.73 -1.96 -12.86
CA VAL A 26 -12.74 -1.11 -11.66
C VAL A 26 -13.99 -0.22 -11.61
N ALA A 27 -14.41 0.34 -12.76
CA ALA A 27 -15.60 1.17 -12.84
C ALA A 27 -16.85 0.42 -12.37
N LYS A 28 -16.98 -0.85 -12.76
CA LYS A 28 -18.11 -1.73 -12.44
C LYS A 28 -17.97 -2.47 -11.11
N ALA A 29 -16.75 -2.55 -10.56
CA ALA A 29 -16.47 -3.29 -9.35
C ALA A 29 -17.08 -2.61 -8.11
N ARG A 30 -17.54 -3.45 -7.18
CA ARG A 30 -17.99 -3.06 -5.84
C ARG A 30 -16.81 -3.03 -4.88
N ILE A 31 -15.85 -2.15 -5.17
CA ILE A 31 -14.71 -1.91 -4.29
C ILE A 31 -15.07 -0.73 -3.39
N ALA A 32 -14.88 -0.91 -2.09
CA ALA A 32 -15.12 0.11 -1.08
C ALA A 32 -13.84 0.33 -0.26
N PHE A 33 -13.60 1.58 0.10
CA PHE A 33 -12.64 1.91 1.14
C PHE A 33 -13.31 1.81 2.52
N ARG A 34 -12.50 1.58 3.55
CA ARG A 34 -12.96 1.78 4.91
C ARG A 34 -13.38 3.24 5.09
N ASP A 35 -14.47 3.45 5.80
CA ASP A 35 -14.93 4.79 6.14
C ASP A 35 -13.82 5.56 6.89
N GLY A 36 -13.56 6.81 6.53
CA GLY A 36 -12.46 7.62 7.07
C GLY A 36 -11.11 7.54 6.33
N VAL A 37 -10.97 6.73 5.27
CA VAL A 37 -9.69 6.63 4.52
C VAL A 37 -9.35 7.92 3.79
N THR A 38 -10.34 8.58 3.16
CA THR A 38 -10.10 9.82 2.43
C THR A 38 -9.61 10.90 3.37
N GLU A 39 -10.27 11.08 4.50
CA GLU A 39 -9.95 12.05 5.55
C GLU A 39 -8.55 11.80 6.13
N LEU A 40 -8.17 10.54 6.30
CA LEU A 40 -6.81 10.18 6.70
C LEU A 40 -5.78 10.61 5.66
N LEU A 41 -5.99 10.31 4.38
CA LEU A 41 -5.06 10.68 3.31
C LEU A 41 -4.95 12.21 3.17
N GLU A 42 -6.06 12.93 3.33
CA GLU A 42 -6.09 14.40 3.31
C GLU A 42 -5.30 15.00 4.47
N LEU A 43 -5.50 14.51 5.69
CA LEU A 43 -4.73 14.94 6.86
C LEU A 43 -3.23 14.71 6.67
N LEU A 44 -2.85 13.52 6.18
CA LEU A 44 -1.45 13.18 5.98
C LEU A 44 -0.81 14.02 4.87
N GLU A 45 -1.56 14.36 3.82
CA GLU A 45 -1.09 15.27 2.77
C GLU A 45 -0.88 16.68 3.32
N GLU A 46 -1.84 17.21 4.08
CA GLU A 46 -1.76 18.53 4.73
C GLU A 46 -0.52 18.63 5.65
N LYS A 47 -0.22 17.56 6.38
CA LYS A 47 0.92 17.49 7.31
C LYS A 47 2.24 17.10 6.64
N GLY A 48 2.26 16.93 5.31
CA GLY A 48 3.46 16.52 4.58
C GLY A 48 4.02 15.17 5.03
N VAL A 49 3.14 14.27 5.47
CA VAL A 49 3.49 12.91 5.89
C VAL A 49 3.44 11.98 4.67
N PRO A 50 4.56 11.34 4.29
CA PRO A 50 4.57 10.37 3.20
C PRO A 50 3.72 9.13 3.52
N VAL A 51 2.97 8.66 2.52
CA VAL A 51 2.15 7.46 2.60
C VAL A 51 2.65 6.46 1.58
N LEU A 52 3.00 5.27 2.06
CA LEU A 52 3.44 4.16 1.24
C LEU A 52 2.44 3.02 1.33
N ILE A 53 1.73 2.77 0.23
CA ILE A 53 0.84 1.61 0.07
C ILE A 53 1.70 0.44 -0.42
N PHE A 54 2.09 -0.43 0.49
CA PHE A 54 2.88 -1.61 0.18
C PHE A 54 2.00 -2.87 0.10
N SER A 55 1.69 -3.27 -1.13
CA SER A 55 0.73 -4.33 -1.41
C SER A 55 1.39 -5.53 -2.10
N ALA A 56 0.89 -6.72 -1.77
CA ALA A 56 1.16 -7.93 -2.54
C ALA A 56 0.19 -8.07 -3.73
N GLY A 57 -0.73 -7.14 -3.92
CA GLY A 57 -1.70 -7.14 -5.01
C GLY A 57 -1.12 -6.71 -6.34
N LEU A 58 -1.95 -6.02 -7.15
CA LEU A 58 -1.60 -5.56 -8.50
C LEU A 58 -1.59 -4.02 -8.51
N ALA A 59 -0.45 -3.42 -8.82
CA ALA A 59 -0.25 -1.96 -8.69
C ALA A 59 -1.24 -1.16 -9.54
N ASP A 60 -1.43 -1.56 -10.79
CA ASP A 60 -2.24 -0.86 -11.79
C ASP A 60 -3.74 -0.90 -11.43
N ILE A 61 -4.18 -1.96 -10.75
CA ILE A 61 -5.54 -2.04 -10.20
C ILE A 61 -5.69 -1.11 -9.00
N ILE A 62 -4.73 -1.11 -8.08
CA ILE A 62 -4.77 -0.26 -6.88
C ILE A 62 -4.82 1.22 -7.27
N GLU A 63 -3.98 1.64 -8.21
CA GLU A 63 -3.95 3.02 -8.69
C GLU A 63 -5.23 3.41 -9.42
N GLU A 64 -5.78 2.52 -10.26
CA GLU A 64 -7.05 2.81 -10.93
C GLU A 64 -8.22 2.84 -9.94
N VAL A 65 -8.20 2.02 -8.88
CA VAL A 65 -9.18 2.10 -7.78
C VAL A 65 -9.06 3.43 -7.03
N LEU A 66 -7.86 3.85 -6.65
CA LEU A 66 -7.64 5.13 -5.99
C LEU A 66 -8.16 6.28 -6.86
N LYS A 67 -7.79 6.30 -8.14
CA LYS A 67 -8.23 7.29 -9.11
C LYS A 67 -9.75 7.34 -9.28
N GLN A 68 -10.40 6.20 -9.46
CA GLN A 68 -11.83 6.14 -9.77
C GLN A 68 -12.74 6.26 -8.56
N LYS A 69 -12.29 5.88 -7.35
CA LYS A 69 -13.15 5.72 -6.18
C LYS A 69 -12.84 6.71 -5.05
N VAL A 70 -11.63 7.24 -4.96
CA VAL A 70 -11.31 8.33 -4.01
C VAL A 70 -11.57 9.71 -4.62
N HIS A 71 -11.65 9.80 -5.95
CA HIS A 71 -11.94 11.03 -6.71
C HIS A 71 -10.98 12.21 -6.44
N ARG A 72 -9.81 11.93 -5.84
CA ARG A 72 -8.74 12.88 -5.55
C ARG A 72 -7.38 12.19 -5.70
N SER A 73 -6.40 12.91 -6.24
CA SER A 73 -5.01 12.46 -6.24
C SER A 73 -4.26 13.05 -5.05
N PHE A 74 -3.36 12.25 -4.48
CA PHE A 74 -2.55 12.61 -3.32
C PHE A 74 -1.08 12.56 -3.70
N LYS A 75 -0.38 13.68 -3.56
CA LYS A 75 1.04 13.78 -3.97
C LYS A 75 1.97 13.03 -3.03
N ASN A 76 1.56 12.87 -1.77
CA ASN A 76 2.28 12.16 -0.73
C ASN A 76 2.03 10.64 -0.74
N VAL A 77 1.16 10.12 -1.61
CA VAL A 77 0.90 8.67 -1.71
C VAL A 77 1.78 8.04 -2.78
N ARG A 78 2.39 6.90 -2.44
CA ARG A 78 3.14 6.03 -3.35
C ARG A 78 2.63 4.60 -3.21
N VAL A 79 2.54 3.87 -4.32
CA VAL A 79 2.09 2.48 -4.35
C VAL A 79 3.26 1.61 -4.74
N VAL A 80 3.66 0.66 -3.88
CA VAL A 80 4.62 -0.41 -4.19
C VAL A 80 3.87 -1.73 -4.22
N SER A 81 3.83 -2.39 -5.39
CA SER A 81 3.04 -3.60 -5.62
C SER A 81 3.48 -4.30 -6.92
N ASN A 82 2.90 -5.47 -7.25
CA ASN A 82 3.21 -6.16 -8.51
C ASN A 82 2.72 -5.33 -9.71
N ARG A 83 3.66 -4.76 -10.45
CA ARG A 83 3.39 -3.84 -11.57
C ARG A 83 3.29 -4.60 -12.88
N MET A 84 2.21 -4.38 -13.62
CA MET A 84 2.01 -4.93 -14.96
C MET A 84 2.85 -4.20 -16.01
N VAL A 85 3.24 -4.92 -17.05
CA VAL A 85 3.88 -4.37 -18.26
C VAL A 85 2.96 -4.62 -19.43
N PHE A 86 2.48 -3.54 -20.04
CA PHE A 86 1.61 -3.59 -21.22
C PHE A 86 2.41 -3.31 -22.49
N ASP A 87 2.01 -3.93 -23.59
CA ASP A 87 2.50 -3.57 -24.92
C ASP A 87 1.86 -2.27 -25.48
N GLU A 88 2.30 -1.85 -26.66
CA GLU A 88 1.80 -0.66 -27.36
C GLU A 88 0.29 -0.72 -27.67
N ASN A 89 -0.27 -1.94 -27.75
CA ASN A 89 -1.70 -2.17 -27.96
C ASN A 89 -2.48 -2.26 -26.63
N GLY A 90 -1.81 -2.09 -25.49
CA GLY A 90 -2.40 -2.13 -24.16
C GLY A 90 -2.68 -3.54 -23.63
N HIS A 91 -2.06 -4.60 -24.16
CA HIS A 91 -2.18 -5.97 -23.65
C HIS A 91 -1.08 -6.29 -22.65
N LEU A 92 -1.45 -6.99 -21.57
CA LEU A 92 -0.53 -7.43 -20.53
C LEU A 92 0.45 -8.47 -21.08
N GLN A 93 1.75 -8.17 -20.99
CA GLN A 93 2.83 -9.06 -21.44
C GLN A 93 3.60 -9.69 -20.29
N SER A 94 3.83 -8.95 -19.21
CA SER A 94 4.64 -9.43 -18.07
C SER A 94 4.41 -8.59 -16.81
N PHE A 95 5.16 -8.90 -15.75
CA PHE A 95 5.20 -8.15 -14.51
C PHE A 95 6.62 -7.64 -14.25
N LYS A 96 6.76 -6.40 -13.77
CA LYS A 96 8.08 -5.82 -13.46
C LYS A 96 8.64 -6.41 -12.16
N GLY A 97 9.95 -6.65 -12.13
CA GLY A 97 10.68 -6.98 -10.91
C GLY A 97 10.38 -8.37 -10.34
N LYS A 98 10.70 -8.55 -9.05
CA LYS A 98 10.37 -9.77 -8.30
C LYS A 98 8.94 -9.69 -7.78
N THR A 99 8.28 -10.83 -7.73
CA THR A 99 6.92 -10.94 -7.19
C THR A 99 6.88 -10.58 -5.71
N ILE A 100 5.97 -9.68 -5.35
CA ILE A 100 5.65 -9.34 -3.97
C ILE A 100 4.48 -10.22 -3.52
N HIS A 101 4.63 -10.89 -2.39
CA HIS A 101 3.62 -11.72 -1.75
C HIS A 101 3.62 -11.49 -0.24
N VAL A 102 2.60 -12.02 0.46
CA VAL A 102 2.36 -11.79 1.91
C VAL A 102 3.52 -12.17 2.86
N LEU A 103 4.55 -12.86 2.38
CA LEU A 103 5.68 -13.34 3.19
C LEU A 103 7.01 -12.68 2.84
N ASN A 104 7.08 -11.83 1.81
CA ASN A 104 8.32 -11.17 1.38
C ASN A 104 8.18 -9.63 1.34
N LYS A 105 7.18 -9.07 2.01
CA LYS A 105 7.04 -7.63 2.25
C LYS A 105 8.12 -7.18 3.26
N ASN A 106 9.25 -6.70 2.77
CA ASN A 106 10.35 -6.14 3.57
C ASN A 106 11.09 -5.07 2.75
N GLU A 107 12.10 -4.41 3.34
CA GLU A 107 12.91 -3.38 2.66
C GLU A 107 13.48 -3.85 1.32
N HIS A 108 13.90 -5.11 1.18
CA HIS A 108 14.38 -5.61 -0.11
C HIS A 108 13.30 -5.55 -1.19
N ALA A 109 12.03 -5.73 -0.83
CA ALA A 109 10.93 -5.55 -1.77
C ALA A 109 10.60 -4.07 -2.04
N LEU A 110 10.96 -3.14 -1.14
CA LEU A 110 10.93 -1.70 -1.40
C LEU A 110 12.05 -1.25 -2.34
N ASP A 111 13.29 -1.72 -2.11
CA ASP A 111 14.43 -1.44 -2.97
C ASP A 111 14.25 -2.04 -4.38
N MET A 112 13.58 -3.18 -4.50
CA MET A 112 13.24 -3.80 -5.78
C MET A 112 12.08 -3.08 -6.50
N ALA A 113 11.25 -2.33 -5.78
CA ALA A 113 10.14 -1.57 -6.34
C ALA A 113 10.49 -0.10 -6.64
N ALA A 114 11.44 0.49 -5.91
CA ALA A 114 11.86 1.88 -6.10
C ALA A 114 12.28 2.23 -7.54
N PRO A 115 13.00 1.39 -8.31
CA PRO A 115 13.35 1.68 -9.71
C PRO A 115 12.18 1.51 -10.69
N LEU A 116 11.04 0.97 -10.25
CA LEU A 116 9.93 0.57 -11.13
C LEU A 116 8.84 1.65 -11.23
N HIS A 117 8.92 2.70 -10.41
CA HIS A 117 7.98 3.82 -10.36
C HIS A 117 8.47 5.09 -11.10
N ASP A 118 9.60 5.02 -11.79
CA ASP A 118 10.20 6.10 -12.60
C ASP A 118 9.48 6.33 -13.95
N HIS A 119 8.14 6.35 -13.96
CA HIS A 119 7.36 6.84 -15.11
C HIS A 119 6.71 8.20 -14.83
N PHE A 120 7.48 9.08 -14.19
CA PHE A 120 7.32 10.51 -14.38
C PHE A 120 8.67 11.06 -14.84
N ASP A 121 8.76 11.25 -16.16
CA ASP A 121 9.77 12.13 -16.77
C ASP A 121 9.62 13.53 -16.18
N ASP A 122 10.33 13.81 -15.09
CA ASP A 122 10.90 15.12 -14.80
C ASP A 122 11.90 15.06 -13.62
N VAL A 123 13.18 15.06 -13.99
CA VAL A 123 14.25 15.92 -13.46
C VAL A 123 14.46 15.99 -11.93
N ASN A 124 15.60 15.45 -11.46
CA ASN A 124 16.32 15.80 -10.23
C ASN A 124 15.70 15.48 -8.83
N GLY A 125 14.51 14.88 -8.72
CA GLY A 125 13.82 14.73 -7.42
C GLY A 125 14.11 13.47 -6.57
N LEU A 126 14.56 12.35 -7.15
CA LEU A 126 14.66 11.08 -6.40
C LEU A 126 15.77 11.08 -5.32
N SER A 127 16.84 11.86 -5.49
CA SER A 127 17.89 12.01 -4.47
C SER A 127 17.37 12.70 -3.21
N ASP A 128 16.45 13.66 -3.40
CA ASP A 128 15.93 14.50 -2.32
C ASP A 128 14.78 13.79 -1.58
N GLU A 129 13.99 12.94 -2.25
CA GLU A 129 12.89 12.20 -1.61
C GLU A 129 13.35 10.99 -0.78
N LYS A 130 14.37 10.23 -1.24
CA LYS A 130 15.03 9.25 -0.36
C LYS A 130 15.60 9.94 0.89
N SER A 131 16.06 11.19 0.76
CA SER A 131 16.51 11.98 1.90
C SER A 131 15.35 12.43 2.82
N ALA A 132 14.16 12.69 2.29
CA ALA A 132 12.97 13.06 3.05
C ALA A 132 12.41 11.88 3.87
N LEU A 133 12.37 10.66 3.29
CA LEU A 133 12.02 9.44 4.01
C LEU A 133 13.08 9.09 5.08
N LYS A 134 14.37 9.26 4.78
CA LYS A 134 15.48 9.06 5.74
C LYS A 134 15.44 10.01 6.94
N LYS A 135 14.67 11.10 6.91
CA LYS A 135 14.48 12.02 8.04
C LYS A 135 13.30 11.66 8.93
N ARG A 136 12.43 10.73 8.51
CA ARG A 136 11.24 10.34 9.27
C ARG A 136 11.55 9.08 10.08
N THR A 137 11.82 9.25 11.36
CA THR A 137 12.14 8.15 12.27
C THR A 137 10.92 7.50 12.94
N ASN A 138 9.71 8.01 12.68
CA ASN A 138 8.48 7.49 13.27
C ASN A 138 7.58 6.87 12.20
N VAL A 139 7.13 5.63 12.42
CA VAL A 139 6.32 4.85 11.48
C VAL A 139 4.97 4.49 12.08
N LEU A 140 3.89 4.81 11.37
CA LEU A 140 2.56 4.25 11.62
C LEU A 140 2.30 3.16 10.58
N LEU A 141 2.35 1.90 11.01
CA LEU A 141 2.18 0.73 10.13
C LEU A 141 0.75 0.21 10.23
N LEU A 142 0.11 -0.03 9.09
CA LEU A 142 -1.25 -0.56 9.00
C LEU A 142 -1.25 -1.86 8.20
N GLY A 143 -1.87 -2.91 8.73
CA GLY A 143 -1.99 -4.20 8.05
C GLY A 143 -3.19 -5.00 8.52
N ASP A 144 -3.57 -6.00 7.73
CA ASP A 144 -4.64 -6.96 8.06
C ASP A 144 -4.08 -8.37 8.25
N HIS A 145 -2.83 -8.60 7.87
CA HIS A 145 -2.12 -9.85 8.07
C HIS A 145 -0.88 -9.67 8.95
N ILE A 146 -0.54 -10.65 9.79
CA ILE A 146 0.69 -10.60 10.64
C ILE A 146 1.95 -10.39 9.78
N GLY A 147 1.96 -10.94 8.56
CA GLY A 147 3.05 -10.74 7.59
C GLY A 147 3.28 -9.28 7.20
N ASP A 148 2.29 -8.39 7.35
CA ASP A 148 2.42 -6.97 7.06
C ASP A 148 3.33 -6.25 8.06
N LEU A 149 3.56 -6.80 9.25
CA LEU A 149 4.57 -6.26 10.17
C LEU A 149 5.97 -6.25 9.54
N GLY A 150 6.20 -7.15 8.58
CA GLY A 150 7.41 -7.20 7.75
C GLY A 150 7.65 -5.92 6.95
N MET A 151 6.63 -5.12 6.63
CA MET A 151 6.77 -3.88 5.84
C MET A 151 7.70 -2.86 6.49
N SER A 152 7.88 -2.93 7.81
CA SER A 152 8.83 -2.09 8.54
C SER A 152 10.23 -2.69 8.67
N VAL A 153 10.44 -3.96 8.32
CA VAL A 153 11.74 -4.64 8.44
C VAL A 153 12.70 -4.06 7.41
N GLY A 154 13.78 -3.45 7.92
CA GLY A 154 14.81 -2.76 7.14
C GLY A 154 14.58 -1.25 6.96
N LEU A 155 13.47 -0.71 7.45
CA LEU A 155 13.34 0.75 7.58
C LEU A 155 14.19 1.25 8.75
N ASP A 156 14.88 2.37 8.55
CA ASP A 156 15.60 3.08 9.61
C ASP A 156 14.61 3.96 10.38
N TYR A 157 14.03 3.42 11.46
CA TYR A 157 13.06 4.10 12.32
C TYR A 157 13.42 3.94 13.81
N GLU A 158 13.08 4.95 14.61
CA GLU A 158 13.20 4.96 16.07
C GLU A 158 11.94 4.41 16.74
N THR A 159 10.76 4.84 16.27
CA THR A 159 9.47 4.43 16.85
C THR A 159 8.53 3.88 15.78
N ARG A 160 7.82 2.79 16.11
CA ARG A 160 6.75 2.24 15.27
C ARG A 160 5.52 1.98 16.10
N ILE A 161 4.37 2.43 15.59
CA ILE A 161 3.05 2.00 16.07
C ILE A 161 2.43 1.13 14.97
N SER A 162 2.03 -0.08 15.32
CA SER A 162 1.42 -1.05 14.42
C SER A 162 -0.08 -1.20 14.71
N VAL A 163 -0.88 -1.04 13.66
CA VAL A 163 -2.34 -1.16 13.69
C VAL A 163 -2.77 -2.34 12.83
N GLY A 164 -3.41 -3.31 13.47
CA GLY A 164 -3.97 -4.50 12.82
C GLY A 164 -5.47 -4.36 12.57
N PHE A 165 -5.93 -4.79 11.40
CA PHE A 165 -7.35 -4.99 11.08
C PHE A 165 -7.66 -6.49 10.98
N LEU A 166 -8.22 -7.08 12.04
CA LEU A 166 -8.60 -8.49 12.06
C LEU A 166 -10.06 -8.63 11.60
N ASN A 167 -10.23 -8.95 10.32
CA ASN A 167 -11.54 -8.99 9.66
C ASN A 167 -12.17 -10.38 9.68
N ASP A 168 -11.36 -11.43 9.57
CA ASP A 168 -11.81 -12.82 9.43
C ASP A 168 -11.25 -13.70 10.56
N ARG A 169 -11.99 -14.77 10.90
CA ARG A 169 -11.61 -15.76 11.94
C ARG A 169 -11.11 -15.10 13.23
N VAL A 170 -11.91 -14.14 13.71
CA VAL A 170 -11.54 -13.27 14.84
C VAL A 170 -11.23 -14.13 16.07
N GLU A 171 -12.11 -15.06 16.42
CA GLU A 171 -11.95 -15.91 17.60
C GLU A 171 -10.67 -16.74 17.56
N ASP A 172 -10.34 -17.33 16.39
CA ASP A 172 -9.18 -18.21 16.22
C ASP A 172 -7.85 -17.42 16.20
N SER A 173 -7.89 -16.18 15.71
CA SER A 173 -6.69 -15.38 15.43
C SER A 173 -6.46 -14.24 16.43
N LEU A 174 -7.41 -13.95 17.32
CA LEU A 174 -7.35 -12.81 18.23
C LEU A 174 -6.08 -12.81 19.07
N GLU A 175 -5.71 -13.96 19.62
CA GLU A 175 -4.59 -14.06 20.54
C GLU A 175 -3.23 -13.85 19.85
N SER A 176 -3.08 -14.34 18.62
CA SER A 176 -1.86 -14.13 17.84
C SER A 176 -1.75 -12.67 17.38
N TYR A 177 -2.84 -12.06 16.91
CA TYR A 177 -2.87 -10.66 16.49
C TYR A 177 -2.67 -9.68 17.65
N ARG A 178 -3.28 -9.94 18.82
CA ARG A 178 -3.08 -9.14 20.04
C ARG A 178 -1.62 -9.11 20.50
N LYS A 179 -0.88 -10.18 20.28
CA LYS A 179 0.57 -10.24 20.58
C LYS A 179 1.42 -9.55 19.53
N ALA A 180 0.92 -9.41 18.31
CA ALA A 180 1.69 -8.97 17.17
C ALA A 180 1.53 -7.46 16.88
N PHE A 181 0.33 -6.90 17.06
CA PHE A 181 0.01 -5.49 16.80
C PHE A 181 -0.19 -4.70 18.10
N ASP A 182 0.19 -3.41 18.09
CA ASP A 182 0.00 -2.50 19.23
C ASP A 182 -1.47 -2.12 19.42
N ILE A 183 -2.18 -1.94 18.30
CA ILE A 183 -3.60 -1.60 18.25
C ILE A 183 -4.30 -2.59 17.32
N LEU A 184 -5.44 -3.13 17.74
CA LEU A 184 -6.21 -4.08 16.95
C LEU A 184 -7.66 -3.61 16.79
N TYR A 185 -8.09 -3.47 15.54
CA TYR A 185 -9.47 -3.24 15.16
C TYR A 185 -10.08 -4.56 14.65
N LEU A 186 -11.31 -4.86 15.07
CA LEU A 186 -11.99 -6.12 14.76
C LEU A 186 -13.16 -5.90 13.80
N ASN A 187 -13.60 -6.95 13.11
CA ASN A 187 -14.86 -6.99 12.36
C ASN A 187 -14.98 -5.88 11.30
N ASP A 188 -13.94 -5.68 10.49
CA ASP A 188 -13.88 -4.67 9.42
C ASP A 188 -14.27 -3.25 9.89
N SER A 189 -13.73 -2.84 11.03
CA SER A 189 -13.91 -1.49 11.57
C SER A 189 -13.43 -0.40 10.60
N SER A 190 -13.98 0.80 10.77
CA SER A 190 -13.60 2.00 10.01
C SER A 190 -12.16 2.46 10.29
N MET A 191 -11.67 3.38 9.46
CA MET A 191 -10.36 4.04 9.59
C MET A 191 -10.37 5.18 10.62
N HIS A 192 -11.53 5.55 11.17
CA HIS A 192 -11.67 6.69 12.10
C HIS A 192 -10.77 6.62 13.33
N GLY A 193 -10.53 5.41 13.85
CA GLY A 193 -9.63 5.24 14.99
C GLY A 193 -8.16 5.54 14.63
N VAL A 194 -7.74 5.17 13.43
CA VAL A 194 -6.42 5.53 12.88
C VAL A 194 -6.35 7.02 12.59
N LEU A 195 -7.38 7.60 11.97
CA LEU A 195 -7.48 9.04 11.72
C LEU A 195 -7.30 9.81 13.02
N LYS A 196 -8.03 9.44 14.08
CA LYS A 196 -7.90 10.07 15.40
C LYS A 196 -6.47 9.97 15.94
N LEU A 197 -5.84 8.81 15.84
CA LEU A 197 -4.45 8.63 16.27
C LEU A 197 -3.50 9.54 15.47
N ALA A 198 -3.60 9.53 14.15
CA ALA A 198 -2.79 10.37 13.26
C ALA A 198 -2.97 11.86 13.56
N THR A 199 -4.21 12.32 13.80
CA THR A 199 -4.47 13.70 14.23
C THR A 199 -3.69 14.06 15.48
N HIS A 200 -3.74 13.21 16.52
CA HIS A 200 -3.02 13.49 17.77
C HIS A 200 -1.50 13.52 17.55
N LEU A 201 -0.96 12.56 16.78
CA LEU A 201 0.48 12.51 16.47
C LEU A 201 0.96 13.72 15.66
N CYS A 202 0.12 14.28 14.79
CA CYS A 202 0.45 15.45 13.99
C CYS A 202 0.09 16.80 14.66
N SER A 203 -0.60 16.78 15.81
CA SER A 203 -0.98 17.99 16.56
C SER A 203 0.09 18.47 17.54
N THR A 204 1.10 17.66 17.84
CA THR A 204 2.13 17.99 18.85
C THR A 204 3.21 18.98 18.36
N GLU A 205 3.05 19.60 17.19
CA GLU A 205 3.95 20.66 16.68
C GLU A 205 3.47 22.09 17.05
N SER A 206 2.91 22.27 18.24
CA SER A 206 2.57 23.60 18.77
C SER A 206 3.15 23.75 20.18
N ASP A 207 4.47 23.86 20.27
CA ASP A 207 5.20 24.45 21.40
C ASP A 207 6.50 25.09 20.90
#